data_AF-A0A4V2AK15-F1
#
_entry.id   AF-A0A4V2AK15-F1
#
_cell.length_a   1.000
_cell.length_b   1.000
_cell.length_c   1.000
_cell.angle_alpha   90.00
_cell.angle_beta   90.00
_cell.angle_gamma   90.00
#
_symmetry.space_group_name_H-M   'P 1'
#
loop_
_entity.id
_entity.type
_entity.pdbx_description
1 polymer ?
#
loop_
_entity_poly.entity_id
_entity_poly.type
_entity_poly.pdbx_seq_one_letter_code
_entity_poly.pdbx_strand_id
1 'polypeptide(L)'
;AERAEIARNLLVDRIGPTPQLAAIEAAYWTSFPPETQARHAAALAKGGTNAIVVGSNMDAGRSTTEILVAAPDRPGLFADLCGALSAAGANIVAAHLYASGENRVLDVFEVQDSRGQPLGSDHPHALERLIADLRAAAAGGEGVKKPNKAPAPSRRHAAFIISPTVLIDRTASATSTVIEVSGRDRQGLLYDIARELVDANLSIRSAHVGAYGERVHDVFYVEPVNGGVMPADMDETLSKRLEEILRSNSPTAPRIPAHTLARAPASFDR
;
A
#
# COMPACT_ATOMS: atom_id res chain seq x y z
N ALA A 1 19.80 -9.07 8.70
CA ALA A 1 20.96 -8.16 8.64
C ALA A 1 21.92 -8.56 7.52
N GLU A 2 22.48 -9.76 7.52
CA GLU A 2 23.47 -10.22 6.52
C GLU A 2 22.99 -10.09 5.06
N ARG A 3 21.78 -10.59 4.74
CA ARG A 3 21.22 -10.48 3.38
C ARG A 3 21.06 -9.05 2.88
N ALA A 4 20.69 -8.13 3.77
CA ALA A 4 20.54 -6.71 3.43
C ALA A 4 21.90 -6.08 3.11
N GLU A 5 22.95 -6.44 3.85
CA GLU A 5 24.31 -5.97 3.60
C GLU A 5 24.87 -6.50 2.28
N ILE A 6 24.62 -7.77 1.97
CA ILE A 6 24.97 -8.36 0.67
C ILE A 6 24.30 -7.57 -0.47
N ALA A 7 22.99 -7.28 -0.36
CA ALA A 7 22.29 -6.51 -1.37
C ALA A 7 22.85 -5.08 -1.52
N ARG A 8 23.22 -4.41 -0.42
CA ARG A 8 23.90 -3.10 -0.45
C ARG A 8 25.20 -3.16 -1.24
N ASN A 9 26.06 -4.13 -0.93
CA ASN A 9 27.34 -4.27 -1.60
C ASN A 9 27.17 -4.57 -3.09
N LEU A 10 26.24 -5.45 -3.46
CA LEU A 10 25.90 -5.72 -4.86
C LEU A 10 25.43 -4.47 -5.61
N LEU A 11 24.65 -3.60 -4.96
CA LEU A 11 24.23 -2.35 -5.57
C LEU A 11 25.43 -1.39 -5.76
N VAL A 12 26.28 -1.27 -4.74
CA VAL A 12 27.49 -0.42 -4.78
C VAL A 12 28.44 -0.87 -5.88
N ASP A 13 28.67 -2.17 -6.02
CA ASP A 13 29.51 -2.74 -7.09
C ASP A 13 28.91 -2.45 -8.47
N ARG A 14 27.58 -2.37 -8.58
CA ARG A 14 26.88 -2.18 -9.85
C ARG A 14 26.83 -0.73 -10.32
N ILE A 15 26.49 0.20 -9.44
CA ILE A 15 26.23 1.61 -9.81
C ILE A 15 27.04 2.62 -9.00
N GLY A 16 27.97 2.16 -8.16
CA GLY A 16 28.75 2.99 -7.25
C GLY A 16 28.00 3.35 -5.96
N PRO A 17 28.60 4.19 -5.10
CA PRO A 17 28.02 4.59 -3.82
C PRO A 17 26.63 5.24 -3.97
N THR A 18 25.68 4.83 -3.12
CA THR A 18 24.29 5.32 -3.12
C THR A 18 23.92 5.99 -1.79
N PRO A 19 24.52 7.15 -1.46
CA PRO A 19 24.27 7.84 -0.18
C PRO A 19 22.79 8.15 0.08
N GLN A 20 22.00 8.36 -0.96
CA GLN A 20 20.57 8.59 -0.91
C GLN A 20 19.73 7.40 -0.40
N LEU A 21 20.29 6.18 -0.41
CA LEU A 21 19.67 4.98 0.16
C LEU A 21 20.29 4.57 1.51
N ALA A 22 21.34 5.25 1.98
CA ALA A 22 22.12 4.79 3.13
C ALA A 22 21.30 4.68 4.41
N ALA A 23 20.29 5.54 4.57
CA ALA A 23 19.47 5.62 5.78
C ALA A 23 18.16 4.81 5.69
N ILE A 24 17.95 4.04 4.62
CA ILE A 24 16.76 3.19 4.50
C ILE A 24 16.91 1.92 5.34
N GLU A 25 15.81 1.50 5.95
CA GLU A 25 15.78 0.32 6.79
C GLU A 25 16.16 -0.98 6.06
N ALA A 26 16.54 -2.00 6.83
CA ALA A 26 17.08 -3.24 6.29
C ALA A 26 16.09 -4.03 5.42
N ALA A 27 14.78 -3.93 5.69
CA ALA A 27 13.74 -4.66 4.98
C ALA A 27 13.73 -4.33 3.47
N TYR A 28 13.92 -3.06 3.12
CA TYR A 28 14.00 -2.57 1.74
C TYR A 28 14.98 -3.37 0.88
N TRP A 29 16.19 -3.62 1.41
CA TRP A 29 17.28 -4.28 0.71
C TRP A 29 16.97 -5.74 0.36
N THR A 30 16.02 -6.36 1.07
CA THR A 30 15.58 -7.72 0.80
C THR A 30 14.30 -7.81 -0.01
N SER A 31 13.55 -6.71 -0.16
CA SER A 31 12.27 -6.69 -0.88
C SER A 31 12.40 -6.50 -2.38
N PHE A 32 13.49 -5.91 -2.85
CA PHE A 32 13.66 -5.57 -4.27
C PHE A 32 14.94 -6.17 -4.86
N PRO A 33 14.91 -6.57 -6.16
CA PRO A 33 16.11 -6.98 -6.86
C PRO A 33 17.07 -5.79 -7.09
N PRO A 34 18.37 -6.04 -7.29
CA PRO A 34 19.37 -4.98 -7.49
C PRO A 34 19.04 -4.01 -8.62
N GLU A 35 18.39 -4.46 -9.69
CA GLU A 35 17.96 -3.64 -10.81
C GLU A 35 16.93 -2.57 -10.37
N THR A 36 15.94 -2.98 -9.58
CA THR A 36 14.93 -2.08 -9.01
C THR A 36 15.58 -1.11 -8.03
N GLN A 37 16.47 -1.61 -7.16
CA GLN A 37 17.21 -0.77 -6.22
C GLN A 37 18.05 0.31 -6.95
N ALA A 38 18.65 -0.03 -8.10
CA ALA A 38 19.39 0.93 -8.92
C ALA A 38 18.47 2.01 -9.53
N ARG A 39 17.26 1.64 -9.98
CA ARG A 39 16.27 2.63 -10.45
C ARG A 39 15.81 3.55 -9.33
N HIS A 40 15.55 3.01 -8.14
CA HIS A 40 15.20 3.82 -6.96
C HIS A 40 16.33 4.79 -6.62
N ALA A 41 17.58 4.31 -6.58
CA ALA A 41 18.75 5.14 -6.35
C ALA A 41 18.85 6.28 -7.37
N ALA A 42 18.63 6.00 -8.66
CA ALA A 42 18.67 7.01 -9.71
C ALA A 42 17.52 8.02 -9.62
N ALA A 43 16.31 7.58 -9.24
CA ALA A 43 15.17 8.47 -9.02
C ALA A 43 15.42 9.42 -7.84
N LEU A 44 15.94 8.89 -6.73
CA LEU A 44 16.27 9.67 -5.55
C LEU A 44 17.43 10.63 -5.76
N ALA A 45 18.45 10.23 -6.55
CA ALA A 45 19.58 11.11 -6.86
C ALA A 45 19.20 12.35 -7.71
N LYS A 46 18.09 12.27 -8.47
CA LYS A 46 17.54 13.42 -9.19
C LYS A 46 16.83 14.41 -8.27
N GLY A 47 16.39 13.96 -7.10
CA GLY A 47 15.82 14.80 -6.06
C GLY A 47 16.92 15.39 -5.18
N GLY A 48 16.79 16.67 -4.81
CA GLY A 48 17.61 17.21 -3.73
C GLY A 48 17.33 16.47 -2.42
N THR A 49 18.26 16.56 -1.45
CA THR A 49 18.22 15.83 -0.17
C THR A 49 16.89 15.97 0.59
N ASN A 50 16.16 17.07 0.39
CA ASN A 50 14.87 17.32 1.04
C ASN A 50 13.65 17.33 0.11
N ALA A 51 13.81 17.04 -1.18
CA ALA A 51 12.72 17.13 -2.15
C ALA A 51 11.70 15.99 -2.00
N ILE A 52 10.44 16.25 -2.37
CA ILE A 52 9.47 15.20 -2.64
C ILE A 52 9.83 14.60 -4.00
N VAL A 53 10.24 13.34 -4.00
CA VAL A 53 10.57 12.60 -5.22
C VAL A 53 9.42 11.68 -5.55
N VAL A 54 8.93 11.78 -6.78
CA VAL A 54 7.98 10.81 -7.34
C VAL A 54 8.60 10.27 -8.63
N GLY A 55 8.88 8.97 -8.62
CA GLY A 55 9.39 8.23 -9.77
C GLY A 55 8.35 7.24 -10.28
N SER A 56 8.42 6.91 -11.56
CA SER A 56 7.56 5.90 -12.16
C SER A 56 8.39 5.01 -13.08
N ASN A 57 8.15 3.70 -13.03
CA ASN A 57 8.73 2.76 -13.96
C ASN A 57 7.65 1.75 -14.41
N MET A 58 7.44 1.65 -15.72
CA MET A 58 6.56 0.63 -16.28
C MET A 58 7.28 -0.72 -16.35
N ASP A 59 6.65 -1.77 -15.81
CA ASP A 59 7.12 -3.15 -15.91
C ASP A 59 6.08 -3.98 -16.66
N ALA A 60 6.30 -4.13 -17.96
CA ALA A 60 5.43 -4.94 -18.81
C ALA A 60 5.44 -6.43 -18.42
N GLY A 61 6.54 -6.94 -17.84
CA GLY A 61 6.64 -8.32 -17.40
C GLY A 61 5.75 -8.62 -16.19
N ARG A 62 5.64 -7.64 -15.27
CA ARG A 62 4.71 -7.70 -14.13
C ARG A 62 3.31 -7.17 -14.44
N SER A 63 3.11 -6.61 -15.63
CA SER A 63 1.89 -5.90 -16.01
C SER A 63 1.51 -4.80 -15.00
N THR A 64 2.50 -4.15 -14.38
CA THR A 64 2.32 -3.10 -13.38
C THR A 64 3.15 -1.86 -13.72
N THR A 65 2.76 -0.72 -13.17
CA THR A 65 3.60 0.47 -13.09
C THR A 65 4.06 0.63 -11.65
N GLU A 66 5.36 0.58 -11.44
CA GLU A 66 6.01 0.87 -10.17
C GLU A 66 6.00 2.40 -9.97
N ILE A 67 5.52 2.85 -8.83
CA ILE A 67 5.50 4.26 -8.41
C ILE A 67 6.30 4.36 -7.12
N LEU A 68 7.36 5.15 -7.15
CA LEU A 68 8.21 5.46 -6.01
C LEU A 68 7.85 6.83 -5.47
N VAL A 69 7.61 6.95 -4.16
CA VAL A 69 7.41 8.23 -3.48
C VAL A 69 8.38 8.34 -2.31
N ALA A 70 9.26 9.35 -2.33
CA ALA A 70 10.05 9.73 -1.15
C ALA A 70 9.66 11.12 -0.69
N ALA A 71 9.26 11.24 0.57
CA ALA A 71 8.75 12.49 1.13
C ALA A 71 9.04 12.58 2.64
N PRO A 72 8.96 13.78 3.23
CA PRO A 72 8.89 13.92 4.68
C PRO A 72 7.73 13.11 5.26
N ASP A 73 7.98 12.39 6.35
CA ASP A 73 6.95 11.63 7.05
C ASP A 73 5.97 12.58 7.75
N ARG A 74 4.68 12.23 7.68
CA ARG A 74 3.59 12.97 8.34
C ARG A 74 2.37 12.07 8.53
N PRO A 75 1.55 12.33 9.56
CA PRO A 75 0.28 11.64 9.74
C PRO A 75 -0.58 11.69 8.47
N GLY A 76 -1.10 10.52 8.07
CA GLY A 76 -1.97 10.37 6.91
C GLY A 76 -1.31 10.43 5.54
N LEU A 77 0.01 10.54 5.43
CA LEU A 77 0.74 10.54 4.15
C LEU A 77 0.34 9.37 3.26
N PHE A 78 0.48 8.14 3.77
CA PHE A 78 0.17 6.92 3.01
C PHE A 78 -1.28 6.90 2.50
N ALA A 79 -2.22 7.30 3.35
CA ALA A 79 -3.62 7.36 3.00
C ALA A 79 -3.89 8.44 1.92
N ASP A 80 -3.19 9.58 1.96
CA ASP A 80 -3.31 10.61 0.92
C ASP A 80 -2.73 10.14 -0.43
N LEU A 81 -1.62 9.40 -0.42
CA LEU A 81 -1.05 8.77 -1.61
C LEU A 81 -2.01 7.75 -2.22
N CYS A 82 -2.59 6.87 -1.39
CA CYS A 82 -3.62 5.92 -1.84
C CYS A 82 -4.84 6.63 -2.44
N GLY A 83 -5.20 7.80 -1.89
CA GLY A 83 -6.28 8.64 -2.39
C GLY A 83 -6.01 9.17 -3.79
N ALA A 84 -4.81 9.71 -4.02
CA ALA A 84 -4.38 10.20 -5.33
C ALA A 84 -4.30 9.07 -6.38
N LEU A 85 -3.74 7.91 -6.02
CA LEU A 85 -3.69 6.73 -6.89
C LEU A 85 -5.11 6.28 -7.28
N SER A 86 -5.98 6.12 -6.29
CA SER A 86 -7.37 5.69 -6.52
C SER A 86 -8.16 6.69 -7.36
N ALA A 87 -7.96 8.00 -7.13
CA ALA A 87 -8.60 9.07 -7.91
C ALA A 87 -8.13 9.09 -9.38
N ALA A 88 -6.91 8.66 -9.65
CA ALA A 88 -6.39 8.49 -11.01
C ALA A 88 -6.90 7.23 -11.71
N GLY A 89 -7.71 6.41 -11.04
CA GLY A 89 -8.21 5.15 -11.59
C GLY A 89 -7.27 3.96 -11.36
N ALA A 90 -6.23 4.12 -10.54
CA ALA A 90 -5.26 3.07 -10.29
C ALA A 90 -5.84 1.98 -9.38
N ASN A 91 -5.57 0.72 -9.72
CA ASN A 91 -5.67 -0.41 -8.81
C ASN A 91 -4.31 -0.65 -8.17
N ILE A 92 -4.22 -0.68 -6.84
CA ILE A 92 -2.97 -0.90 -6.12
C ILE A 92 -2.82 -2.40 -5.89
N VAL A 93 -1.89 -3.03 -6.58
CA VAL A 93 -1.65 -4.48 -6.52
C VAL A 93 -0.73 -4.83 -5.36
N ALA A 94 0.26 -3.98 -5.13
CA ALA A 94 1.17 -4.09 -3.99
C ALA A 94 1.60 -2.70 -3.50
N ALA A 95 1.93 -2.62 -2.22
CA ALA A 95 2.52 -1.44 -1.61
C ALA A 95 3.52 -1.87 -0.54
N HIS A 96 4.67 -1.19 -0.52
CA HIS A 96 5.74 -1.38 0.45
C HIS A 96 6.16 -0.01 0.99
N LEU A 97 6.23 0.12 2.30
CA LEU A 97 6.56 1.38 2.98
C LEU A 97 7.82 1.14 3.81
N TYR A 98 8.76 2.08 3.71
CA TYR A 98 10.03 2.00 4.41
C TYR A 98 10.36 3.33 5.08
N ALA A 99 10.82 3.28 6.32
CA ALA A 99 11.46 4.43 6.94
C ALA A 99 12.81 4.73 6.26
N SER A 100 13.09 6.01 6.02
CA SER A 100 14.32 6.48 5.37
C SER A 100 14.92 7.67 6.10
N GLY A 101 15.90 7.45 6.97
CA GLY A 101 16.54 8.51 7.74
C GLY A 101 15.59 9.29 8.67
N GLU A 102 16.00 10.48 9.09
CA GLU A 102 15.22 11.29 10.03
C GLU A 102 13.96 11.87 9.37
N ASN A 103 12.80 11.40 9.83
CA ASN A 103 11.46 11.89 9.45
C ASN A 103 11.18 11.86 7.94
N ARG A 104 11.60 10.81 7.23
CA ARG A 104 11.19 10.57 5.84
C ARG A 104 10.80 9.11 5.61
N VAL A 105 10.02 8.92 4.56
CA VAL A 105 9.60 7.60 4.09
C VAL A 105 9.97 7.39 2.64
N LEU A 106 10.08 6.12 2.25
CA LEU A 106 10.11 5.65 0.89
C LEU A 106 8.96 4.67 0.68
N ASP A 107 7.94 5.08 -0.05
CA ASP A 107 6.79 4.26 -0.39
C ASP A 107 6.92 3.80 -1.85
N VAL A 108 6.74 2.49 -2.07
CA VAL A 108 6.79 1.86 -3.40
C VAL A 108 5.45 1.19 -3.65
N PHE A 109 4.75 1.62 -4.69
CA PHE A 109 3.47 1.05 -5.11
C PHE A 109 3.63 0.33 -6.44
N GLU A 110 2.99 -0.81 -6.60
CA GLU A 110 2.77 -1.44 -7.90
C GLU A 110 1.31 -1.25 -8.29
N VAL A 111 1.06 -0.55 -9.41
CA VAL A 111 -0.29 -0.18 -9.82
C VAL A 111 -0.66 -0.62 -11.22
N GLN A 112 -1.95 -0.88 -11.42
CA GLN A 112 -2.55 -1.25 -12.70
C GLN A 112 -3.70 -0.31 -13.06
N ASP A 113 -4.09 -0.30 -14.33
CA ASP A 113 -5.35 0.26 -14.78
C ASP A 113 -6.52 -0.73 -14.58
N SER A 114 -7.73 -0.32 -14.94
CA SER A 114 -8.94 -1.15 -14.82
C SER A 114 -8.94 -2.42 -15.69
N ARG A 115 -7.99 -2.57 -16.62
CA ARG A 115 -7.82 -3.73 -17.51
C ARG A 115 -6.72 -4.67 -17.02
N GLY A 116 -6.13 -4.39 -15.85
CA GLY A 116 -4.99 -5.15 -15.32
C GLY A 116 -3.70 -4.91 -16.11
N GLN A 117 -3.60 -3.79 -16.82
CA GLN A 117 -2.41 -3.39 -17.57
C GLN A 117 -1.61 -2.34 -16.79
N PRO A 118 -0.33 -2.11 -17.10
CA PRO A 118 0.44 -1.04 -16.49
C PRO A 118 -0.28 0.32 -16.64
N LEU A 119 -0.47 1.02 -15.53
CA LEU A 119 -1.14 2.32 -15.53
C LEU A 119 -0.41 3.34 -16.42
N GLY A 120 -1.13 3.98 -17.34
CA GLY A 120 -0.56 4.99 -18.23
C GLY A 120 0.06 4.44 -19.52
N SER A 121 -0.03 3.13 -19.77
CA SER A 121 0.39 2.48 -21.03
C SER A 121 -0.17 3.16 -22.28
N ASP A 122 -1.47 3.45 -22.28
CA ASP A 122 -2.16 4.08 -23.42
C ASP A 122 -2.18 5.62 -23.36
N HIS A 123 -1.90 6.19 -22.19
CA HIS A 123 -2.10 7.61 -21.89
C HIS A 123 -0.95 8.19 -21.06
N PRO A 124 0.20 8.54 -21.68
CA PRO A 124 1.36 9.07 -20.96
C PRO A 124 1.05 10.32 -20.12
N HIS A 125 0.17 11.21 -20.60
CA HIS A 125 -0.26 12.39 -19.84
C HIS A 125 -1.03 12.06 -18.56
N ALA A 126 -1.69 10.89 -18.48
CA ALA A 126 -2.35 10.46 -17.26
C ALA A 126 -1.33 10.17 -16.16
N LEU A 127 -0.17 9.59 -16.52
CA LEU A 127 0.94 9.34 -15.61
C LEU A 127 1.60 10.65 -15.15
N GLU A 128 1.83 11.60 -16.06
CA GLU A 128 2.36 12.93 -15.70
C GLU A 128 1.45 13.65 -14.69
N ARG A 129 0.13 13.62 -14.93
CA ARG A 129 -0.86 14.19 -14.01
C ARG A 129 -0.86 13.48 -12.66
N LEU A 130 -0.81 12.14 -12.65
CA LEU A 130 -0.73 11.35 -11.42
C LEU A 130 0.54 11.70 -10.63
N ILE A 131 1.69 11.84 -11.30
CA ILE A 131 2.94 12.25 -10.65
C ILE A 131 2.79 13.63 -9.97
N ALA A 132 2.13 14.58 -10.64
CA ALA A 132 1.84 15.88 -10.04
C ALA A 132 0.88 15.77 -8.84
N ASP A 133 -0.16 14.95 -8.95
CA ASP A 133 -1.12 14.69 -7.88
C ASP A 133 -0.47 14.01 -6.67
N LEU A 134 0.45 13.08 -6.89
CA LEU A 134 1.21 12.41 -5.83
C LEU A 134 2.18 13.35 -5.14
N ARG A 135 2.80 14.29 -5.86
CA ARG A 135 3.62 15.34 -5.24
C ARG A 135 2.78 16.26 -4.35
N ALA A 136 1.61 16.65 -4.82
CA ALA A 136 0.67 17.44 -4.02
C ALA A 136 0.16 16.65 -2.81
N ALA A 137 -0.19 15.37 -2.99
CA ALA A 137 -0.58 14.48 -1.92
C ALA A 137 0.56 14.33 -0.90
N ALA A 138 1.80 14.12 -1.32
CA ALA A 138 2.95 14.02 -0.41
C ALA A 138 3.19 15.33 0.37
N ALA A 139 3.05 16.49 -0.27
CA ALA A 139 3.20 17.79 0.38
C ALA A 139 2.10 18.05 1.43
N GLY A 140 0.92 17.46 1.25
CA GLY A 140 -0.24 17.66 2.11
C GLY A 140 -0.93 19.02 1.89
N GLY A 141 -1.94 19.32 2.71
CA GLY A 141 -2.68 20.58 2.67
C GLY A 141 -3.89 20.58 1.72
N GLU A 142 -4.30 21.78 1.28
CA GLU A 142 -5.42 21.95 0.37
C GLU A 142 -5.03 21.45 -1.04
N GLY A 143 -5.70 20.41 -1.52
CA GLY A 143 -5.43 19.82 -2.85
C GLY A 143 -5.23 18.31 -2.86
N VAL A 144 -5.18 17.65 -1.70
CA VAL A 144 -5.17 16.19 -1.61
C VAL A 144 -6.45 15.63 -2.25
N LYS A 145 -6.28 14.87 -3.33
CA LYS A 145 -7.40 14.22 -4.02
C LYS A 145 -7.93 13.09 -3.16
N LYS A 146 -9.24 13.10 -2.94
CA LYS A 146 -9.95 11.93 -2.41
C LYS A 146 -10.32 11.01 -3.58
N PRO A 147 -10.41 9.69 -3.35
CA PRO A 147 -10.87 8.78 -4.38
C PRO A 147 -12.23 9.21 -4.94
N ASN A 148 -12.44 8.97 -6.23
CA ASN A 148 -13.79 8.99 -6.76
C ASN A 148 -14.60 7.86 -6.10
N LYS A 149 -15.93 8.05 -6.01
CA LYS A 149 -16.83 7.01 -5.50
C LYS A 149 -16.57 5.71 -6.28
N ALA A 150 -16.22 4.64 -5.57
CA ALA A 150 -15.91 3.35 -6.19
C ALA A 150 -17.04 2.96 -7.17
N PRO A 151 -16.72 2.51 -8.40
CA PRO A 151 -17.73 2.04 -9.32
C PRO A 151 -18.56 0.95 -8.66
N ALA A 152 -19.87 0.92 -8.93
CA ALA A 152 -20.72 -0.14 -8.43
C ALA A 152 -20.13 -1.52 -8.85
N PRO A 153 -20.09 -2.51 -7.95
CA PRO A 153 -19.49 -3.80 -8.25
C PRO A 153 -20.11 -4.41 -9.50
N SER A 154 -19.27 -4.77 -10.47
CA SER A 154 -19.68 -5.52 -11.66
C SER A 154 -20.37 -6.82 -11.23
N ARG A 155 -21.63 -7.03 -11.67
CA ARG A 155 -22.42 -8.25 -11.43
C ARG A 155 -21.70 -9.55 -11.85
N ARG A 156 -20.64 -9.47 -12.66
CA ARG A 156 -19.91 -10.62 -13.19
C ARG A 156 -18.83 -11.16 -12.25
N HIS A 157 -18.52 -10.49 -11.13
CA HIS A 157 -17.46 -10.91 -10.20
C HIS A 157 -17.98 -11.62 -8.92
N ALA A 158 -19.26 -11.99 -8.85
CA ALA A 158 -19.86 -12.65 -7.68
C ALA A 158 -19.87 -14.18 -7.82
N ALA A 159 -18.70 -14.82 -7.91
CA ALA A 159 -18.63 -16.30 -7.96
C ALA A 159 -18.69 -16.94 -6.54
N PHE A 160 -18.27 -16.23 -5.50
CA PHE A 160 -18.26 -16.71 -4.11
C PHE A 160 -18.27 -15.55 -3.10
N ILE A 161 -18.74 -15.83 -1.87
CA ILE A 161 -18.74 -14.88 -0.77
C ILE A 161 -17.36 -14.94 -0.08
N ILE A 162 -16.69 -13.80 0.02
CA ILE A 162 -15.47 -13.66 0.80
C ILE A 162 -15.87 -13.05 2.15
N SER A 163 -15.80 -13.84 3.22
CA SER A 163 -15.97 -13.31 4.58
C SER A 163 -14.75 -12.48 4.95
N PRO A 164 -14.91 -11.20 5.31
CA PRO A 164 -13.80 -10.39 5.75
C PRO A 164 -13.35 -10.78 7.15
N THR A 165 -12.05 -10.67 7.38
CA THR A 165 -11.40 -10.96 8.66
C THR A 165 -10.45 -9.83 8.99
N VAL A 166 -10.45 -9.42 10.26
CA VAL A 166 -9.48 -8.48 10.82
C VAL A 166 -8.82 -9.15 12.02
N LEU A 167 -7.49 -9.17 12.05
CA LEU A 167 -6.70 -9.66 13.18
C LEU A 167 -5.84 -8.51 13.69
N ILE A 168 -5.78 -8.37 15.01
CA ILE A 168 -4.95 -7.37 15.68
C ILE A 168 -4.00 -8.12 16.63
N ASP A 169 -2.71 -8.06 16.34
CA ASP A 169 -1.66 -8.67 17.14
C ASP A 169 -0.73 -7.59 17.71
N ARG A 170 -0.71 -7.50 19.05
CA ARG A 170 0.12 -6.55 19.81
C ARG A 170 1.46 -7.14 20.26
N THR A 171 1.72 -8.40 19.94
CA THR A 171 2.87 -9.18 20.39
C THR A 171 3.82 -9.55 19.26
N ALA A 172 3.34 -9.51 18.01
CA ALA A 172 4.12 -9.77 16.81
C ALA A 172 5.30 -8.79 16.58
N SER A 173 5.25 -7.60 17.18
CA SER A 173 6.34 -6.62 17.17
C SER A 173 6.53 -6.00 18.54
N ALA A 174 7.77 -5.65 18.88
CA ALA A 174 8.10 -4.98 20.14
C ALA A 174 7.65 -3.51 20.17
N THR A 175 7.50 -2.88 19.01
CA THR A 175 7.27 -1.43 18.89
C THR A 175 5.94 -1.06 18.27
N SER A 176 5.33 -1.97 17.51
CA SER A 176 4.14 -1.68 16.70
C SER A 176 3.06 -2.74 16.90
N THR A 177 1.81 -2.35 16.70
CA THR A 177 0.69 -3.30 16.59
C THR A 177 0.57 -3.76 15.15
N VAL A 178 0.41 -5.06 14.93
CA VAL A 178 0.19 -5.64 13.61
C VAL A 178 -1.30 -5.80 13.39
N ILE A 179 -1.81 -5.23 12.30
CA ILE A 179 -3.18 -5.38 11.84
C ILE A 179 -3.16 -6.12 10.53
N GLU A 180 -3.76 -7.31 10.51
CA GLU A 180 -3.95 -8.08 9.28
C GLU A 180 -5.41 -7.98 8.85
N VAL A 181 -5.62 -7.69 7.57
CA VAL A 181 -6.95 -7.64 6.98
C VAL A 181 -7.02 -8.56 5.77
N SER A 182 -8.07 -9.36 5.70
CA SER A 182 -8.39 -10.14 4.51
C SER A 182 -9.82 -9.90 4.10
N GLY A 183 -10.04 -9.76 2.80
CA GLY A 183 -11.36 -9.49 2.26
C GLY A 183 -11.36 -9.50 0.75
N ARG A 184 -12.48 -9.05 0.18
CA ARG A 184 -12.62 -8.90 -1.26
C ARG A 184 -11.89 -7.63 -1.70
N ASP A 185 -11.04 -7.76 -2.69
CA ASP A 185 -10.38 -6.61 -3.29
C ASP A 185 -11.39 -5.74 -4.07
N ARG A 186 -11.19 -4.42 -3.98
CA ARG A 186 -11.91 -3.43 -4.76
C ARG A 186 -11.08 -2.17 -4.87
N GLN A 187 -11.28 -1.46 -5.97
CA GLN A 187 -10.69 -0.15 -6.16
C GLN A 187 -11.03 0.79 -4.99
N GLY A 188 -9.99 1.45 -4.44
CA GLY A 188 -10.11 2.35 -3.30
C GLY A 188 -10.14 1.68 -1.93
N LEU A 189 -10.11 0.34 -1.84
CA LEU A 189 -10.13 -0.36 -0.54
C LEU A 189 -8.96 0.04 0.36
N LEU A 190 -7.75 0.06 -0.21
CA LEU A 190 -6.54 0.43 0.55
C LEU A 190 -6.61 1.87 1.08
N TYR A 191 -7.20 2.79 0.33
CA TYR A 191 -7.45 4.15 0.81
C TYR A 191 -8.42 4.14 2.00
N ASP A 192 -9.54 3.42 1.90
CA ASP A 192 -10.54 3.38 2.97
C ASP A 192 -9.96 2.80 4.26
N ILE A 193 -9.19 1.71 4.15
CA ILE A 193 -8.46 1.11 5.28
C ILE A 193 -7.47 2.10 5.87
N ALA A 194 -6.60 2.68 5.04
CA ALA A 194 -5.58 3.61 5.49
C ALA A 194 -6.21 4.87 6.13
N ARG A 195 -7.38 5.30 5.65
CA ARG A 195 -8.12 6.42 6.23
C ARG A 195 -8.72 6.09 7.59
N GLU A 196 -9.30 4.91 7.75
CA GLU A 196 -9.82 4.48 9.05
C GLU A 196 -8.70 4.38 10.09
N LEU A 197 -7.51 3.91 9.70
CA LEU A 197 -6.34 3.90 10.59
C LEU A 197 -5.94 5.33 11.01
N VAL A 198 -5.95 6.29 10.09
CA VAL A 198 -5.70 7.71 10.40
C VAL A 198 -6.79 8.26 11.35
N ASP A 199 -8.06 7.98 11.09
CA ASP A 199 -9.19 8.45 11.90
C ASP A 199 -9.17 7.83 13.32
N ALA A 200 -8.57 6.64 13.47
CA ALA A 200 -8.27 6.00 14.75
C ALA A 200 -6.99 6.54 15.43
N ASN A 201 -6.34 7.58 14.88
CA ASN A 201 -5.05 8.12 15.34
C ASN A 201 -3.90 7.08 15.31
N LEU A 202 -3.88 6.24 14.28
CA LEU A 202 -2.81 5.28 14.02
C LEU A 202 -1.99 5.71 12.80
N SER A 203 -0.67 5.65 12.94
CA SER A 203 0.30 5.87 11.88
C SER A 203 0.82 4.53 11.39
N ILE A 204 0.84 4.33 10.07
CA ILE A 204 1.39 3.13 9.45
C ILE A 204 2.91 3.32 9.32
N ARG A 205 3.68 2.43 9.95
CA ARG A 205 5.16 2.46 9.92
C ARG A 205 5.72 1.56 8.82
N SER A 206 5.03 0.47 8.55
CA SER A 206 5.30 -0.42 7.44
C SER A 206 4.00 -1.08 7.01
N ALA A 207 3.90 -1.44 5.73
CA ALA A 207 2.79 -2.25 5.25
C ALA A 207 3.28 -3.21 4.17
N HIS A 208 2.65 -4.37 4.14
CA HIS A 208 2.76 -5.35 3.06
C HIS A 208 1.37 -5.55 2.50
N VAL A 209 1.12 -4.92 1.36
CA VAL A 209 -0.16 -4.99 0.66
C VAL A 209 0.01 -5.91 -0.53
N GLY A 210 -0.96 -6.80 -0.74
CA GLY A 210 -0.92 -7.76 -1.84
C GLY A 210 -2.30 -8.27 -2.22
N ALA A 211 -2.62 -8.16 -3.51
CA ALA A 211 -3.83 -8.74 -4.07
C ALA A 211 -3.55 -10.13 -4.69
N TYR A 212 -4.35 -11.13 -4.30
CA TYR A 212 -4.38 -12.46 -4.90
C TYR A 212 -5.73 -12.70 -5.57
N GLY A 213 -5.79 -12.47 -6.88
CA GLY A 213 -7.03 -12.58 -7.64
C GLY A 213 -8.05 -11.53 -7.20
N GLU A 214 -9.16 -11.96 -6.58
CA GLU A 214 -10.20 -11.05 -6.05
C GLU A 214 -10.09 -10.83 -4.54
N ARG A 215 -9.00 -11.28 -3.89
CA ARG A 215 -8.81 -11.21 -2.45
C ARG A 215 -7.62 -10.33 -2.11
N VAL A 216 -7.75 -9.52 -1.06
CA VAL A 216 -6.62 -8.88 -0.40
C VAL A 216 -6.21 -9.67 0.84
N HIS A 217 -4.93 -9.61 1.15
CA HIS A 217 -4.36 -10.00 2.43
C HIS A 217 -3.27 -8.99 2.80
N ASP A 218 -3.69 -7.92 3.46
CA ASP A 218 -2.81 -6.79 3.75
C ASP A 218 -2.42 -6.79 5.23
N VAL A 219 -1.14 -6.51 5.48
CA VAL A 219 -0.58 -6.46 6.83
C VAL A 219 -0.03 -5.06 7.08
N PHE A 220 -0.49 -4.42 8.16
CA PHE A 220 -0.09 -3.08 8.55
C PHE A 220 0.59 -3.11 9.92
N TYR A 221 1.79 -2.56 10.01
CA TYR A 221 2.47 -2.27 11.26
C TYR A 221 2.12 -0.84 11.66
N VAL A 222 1.32 -0.70 12.71
CA VAL A 222 0.79 0.58 13.13
C VAL A 222 1.23 0.96 14.54
N GLU A 223 1.37 2.27 14.74
CA GLU A 223 1.68 2.87 16.04
C GLU A 223 0.69 4.02 16.27
N PRO A 224 0.20 4.23 17.50
CA PRO A 224 -0.46 5.48 17.86
C PRO A 224 0.41 6.69 17.51
N VAL A 225 -0.18 7.84 17.22
CA VAL A 225 0.59 9.08 16.89
C VAL A 225 1.54 9.49 18.03
N ASN A 226 1.24 9.12 19.28
CA ASN A 226 2.10 9.32 20.45
C ASN A 226 3.14 8.20 20.67
N GLY A 227 3.22 7.23 19.76
CA GLY A 227 4.15 6.10 19.79
C GLY A 227 3.68 4.91 20.63
N GLY A 228 4.38 3.78 20.43
CA GLY A 228 4.16 2.55 21.18
C GLY A 228 3.08 1.63 20.58
N VAL A 229 2.58 0.73 21.43
CA VAL A 229 1.57 -0.27 21.03
C VAL A 229 0.17 0.30 21.25
N MET A 230 -0.75 -0.01 20.33
CA MET A 230 -2.15 0.40 20.41
C MET A 230 -2.82 -0.10 21.71
N PRO A 231 -3.59 0.75 22.40
CA PRO A 231 -4.42 0.33 23.54
C PRO A 231 -5.42 -0.79 23.20
N ALA A 232 -5.59 -1.75 24.12
CA ALA A 232 -6.42 -2.95 23.89
C ALA A 232 -7.94 -2.67 23.83
N ASP A 233 -8.39 -1.55 24.38
CA ASP A 233 -9.79 -1.11 24.33
C ASP A 233 -10.21 -0.62 22.93
N MET A 234 -9.26 -0.34 22.04
CA MET A 234 -9.52 0.03 20.65
C MET A 234 -9.87 -1.16 19.75
N ASP A 235 -9.46 -2.37 20.11
CA ASP A 235 -9.56 -3.57 19.28
C ASP A 235 -10.96 -3.79 18.69
N GLU A 236 -11.98 -3.84 19.55
CA GLU A 236 -13.33 -4.18 19.12
C GLU A 236 -13.92 -3.13 18.17
N THR A 237 -13.68 -1.84 18.47
CA THR A 237 -14.19 -0.74 17.66
C THR A 237 -13.48 -0.69 16.31
N LEU A 238 -12.15 -0.80 16.29
CA LEU A 238 -11.37 -0.76 15.06
C LEU A 238 -11.67 -1.96 14.17
N SER A 239 -11.75 -3.16 14.76
CA SER A 239 -12.07 -4.39 14.01
C SER A 239 -13.43 -4.28 13.33
N LYS A 240 -14.47 -3.82 14.05
CA LYS A 240 -15.81 -3.64 13.48
C LYS A 240 -15.81 -2.67 12.29
N ARG A 241 -15.12 -1.53 12.40
CA ARG A 241 -15.07 -0.53 11.32
C ARG A 241 -14.30 -1.02 10.11
N LEU A 242 -13.13 -1.66 10.32
CA LEU A 242 -12.36 -2.26 9.23
C LEU A 242 -13.14 -3.38 8.54
N GLU A 243 -13.84 -4.23 9.29
CA GLU A 243 -14.73 -5.23 8.70
C GLU A 243 -15.89 -4.60 7.91
N GLU A 244 -16.47 -3.49 8.37
CA GLU A 244 -17.50 -2.77 7.62
C GLU A 244 -16.96 -2.23 6.30
N ILE A 245 -15.75 -1.65 6.31
CA ILE A 245 -15.03 -1.21 5.10
C ILE A 245 -14.82 -2.38 4.13
N LEU A 246 -14.39 -3.54 4.62
CA LEU A 246 -14.18 -4.75 3.81
C LEU A 246 -15.49 -5.33 3.27
N ARG A 247 -16.61 -5.18 4.00
CA ARG A 247 -17.95 -5.59 3.53
C ARG A 247 -18.54 -4.61 2.52
N SER A 248 -18.19 -3.33 2.59
CA SER A 248 -18.74 -2.31 1.70
C SER A 248 -18.47 -2.67 0.23
N ASN A 249 -19.51 -2.57 -0.60
CA ASN A 249 -19.50 -2.98 -2.02
C ASN A 249 -19.23 -4.47 -2.29
N SER A 250 -19.25 -5.34 -1.28
CA SER A 250 -19.39 -6.77 -1.52
C SER A 250 -20.77 -7.06 -2.11
N PRO A 251 -20.89 -7.81 -3.22
CA PRO A 251 -22.19 -8.18 -3.75
C PRO A 251 -22.98 -8.92 -2.67
N THR A 252 -24.25 -8.52 -2.45
CA THR A 252 -25.18 -9.35 -1.69
C THR A 252 -25.19 -10.72 -2.37
N ALA A 253 -25.05 -11.79 -1.58
CA ALA A 253 -24.99 -13.16 -2.06
C ALA A 253 -25.94 -13.39 -3.26
N PRO A 254 -25.55 -14.18 -4.27
CA PRO A 254 -26.45 -14.51 -5.36
C PRO A 254 -27.80 -14.94 -4.78
N ARG A 255 -28.91 -14.44 -5.33
CA ARG A 255 -30.27 -14.90 -5.00
C ARG A 255 -30.44 -16.34 -5.52
N ILE A 256 -29.75 -17.27 -4.87
CA ILE A 256 -29.94 -18.70 -4.92
C ILE A 256 -30.22 -19.07 -3.46
N PRO A 257 -31.27 -19.86 -3.16
CA PRO A 257 -31.64 -20.17 -1.79
C PRO A 257 -30.42 -20.67 -1.00
N ALA A 258 -30.22 -20.11 0.20
CA ALA A 258 -28.97 -20.15 0.98
C ALA A 258 -28.42 -21.54 1.35
N HIS A 259 -29.12 -22.62 0.98
CA HIS A 259 -28.75 -24.00 1.27
C HIS A 259 -27.73 -24.61 0.28
N THR A 260 -27.33 -23.89 -0.78
CA THR A 260 -26.47 -24.45 -1.83
C THR A 260 -25.08 -23.80 -1.95
N LEU A 261 -24.77 -22.77 -1.15
CA LEU A 261 -23.46 -22.10 -1.22
C LEU A 261 -22.45 -22.80 -0.30
N ALA A 262 -21.41 -23.38 -0.91
CA ALA A 262 -20.24 -23.87 -0.18
C ALA A 262 -19.54 -22.70 0.52
N ARG A 263 -19.40 -22.78 1.85
CA ARG A 263 -18.65 -21.83 2.66
C ARG A 263 -17.23 -22.36 2.83
N ALA A 264 -16.24 -21.71 2.23
CA ALA A 264 -14.84 -21.99 2.51
C ALA A 264 -14.33 -21.01 3.59
N PRO A 265 -13.85 -21.49 4.75
CA PRO A 265 -13.12 -20.64 5.68
C PRO A 265 -11.81 -20.19 5.02
N ALA A 266 -11.42 -18.94 5.23
CA ALA A 266 -10.06 -18.50 4.95
C ALA A 266 -9.17 -19.06 6.08
N SER A 267 -8.65 -20.26 5.89
CA SER A 267 -7.67 -20.84 6.81
C SER A 267 -6.27 -20.35 6.45
N PHE A 268 -5.50 -20.00 7.48
CA PHE A 268 -4.05 -19.97 7.42
C PHE A 268 -3.55 -21.40 7.12
N ASP A 269 -2.78 -21.58 6.06
CA ASP A 269 -1.84 -22.70 6.02
C ASP A 269 -0.73 -22.35 7.02
N ARG A 270 -0.64 -23.15 8.09
CA ARG A 270 0.44 -23.08 9.11
C ARG A 270 1.75 -23.64 8.56
#